data_AF-A0A2T3ZS04-F1
#
_entry.id   AF-A0A2T3ZS04-F1
#
_cell.length_a   1.000
_cell.length_b   1.000
_cell.length_c   1.000
_cell.angle_alpha   90.00
_cell.angle_beta   90.00
_cell.angle_gamma   90.00
#
_symmetry.space_group_name_H-M   'P 1'
#
loop_
_entity.id
_entity.type
_entity.pdbx_description
1 polymer ?
#
loop_
_entity_poly.entity_id
_entity_poly.type
_entity_poly.pdbx_seq_one_letter_code
_entity_poly.pdbx_strand_id
1 'polypeptide(L)'
;MTSTAGAIYSWQCNQNMLSLAQFYSTILDLQNREARKHPEPYKLSDDKDAWQIFADQADNTFQAMLGPLSGFYIFTTGASQSYKENVDRAQLHTGFLSAIFSDFSLQEDAKKDLDKVLTNFAQAVGGFKMDTEAQTKTMNYTLKINTVPTMTIGGTAEHPLTVNVPTTTIVYMKIKATAWKSAMDACSVGGGAEHFEFDMTYTKTNCQLNMDWYQKAIPKFNGVCHGKEPCGIRRRPVPAR
;
A
#
# COMPACT_ATOMS: atom_id res chain seq x y z
N MET A 1 21.61 7.89 22.17
CA MET A 1 20.24 7.82 22.71
C MET A 1 19.29 8.41 21.67
N THR A 2 18.51 7.59 20.97
CA THR A 2 17.38 8.07 20.18
C THR A 2 16.25 8.40 21.15
N SER A 3 15.88 9.68 21.28
CA SER A 3 14.79 10.08 22.16
C SER A 3 13.46 9.60 21.59
N THR A 4 12.50 9.25 22.46
CA THR A 4 11.12 8.94 22.07
C THR A 4 10.53 10.03 21.15
N ALA A 5 10.91 11.29 21.37
CA ALA A 5 10.54 12.42 20.52
C ALA A 5 11.05 12.29 19.07
N GLY A 6 12.28 11.81 18.88
CA GLY A 6 12.84 11.56 17.55
C GLY A 6 12.09 10.46 16.80
N ALA A 7 11.69 9.39 17.48
CA ALA A 7 10.89 8.32 16.87
C ALA A 7 9.48 8.81 16.49
N ILE A 8 8.83 9.58 17.35
CA ILE A 8 7.52 10.20 17.08
C ILE A 8 7.60 11.13 15.87
N TYR A 9 8.65 11.96 15.79
CA TYR A 9 8.83 12.86 14.65
C TYR A 9 9.03 12.10 13.33
N SER A 10 9.90 11.09 13.32
CA SER A 10 10.10 10.20 12.17
C SER A 10 8.82 9.48 11.74
N TRP A 11 8.00 9.06 12.70
CA TRP A 11 6.69 8.48 12.42
C TRP A 11 5.76 9.48 11.72
N GLN A 12 5.68 10.71 12.23
CA GLN A 12 4.88 11.78 11.60
C GLN A 12 5.33 12.07 10.17
N CYS A 13 6.64 12.00 9.89
CA CYS A 13 7.18 12.20 8.55
C CYS A 13 6.64 11.13 7.57
N ASN A 14 6.62 9.86 7.99
CA ASN A 14 5.99 8.78 7.20
C ASN A 14 4.50 9.03 6.95
N GLN A 15 3.74 9.50 7.95
CA GLN A 15 2.31 9.78 7.78
C GLN A 15 2.04 10.91 6.78
N ASN A 16 2.86 11.97 6.81
CA ASN A 16 2.77 13.06 5.83
C ASN A 16 3.04 12.55 4.41
N MET A 17 4.05 11.69 4.25
CA MET A 17 4.36 11.10 2.95
C MET A 17 3.30 10.13 2.45
N LEU A 18 2.63 9.38 3.33
CA LEU A 18 1.48 8.55 2.96
C LEU A 18 0.33 9.39 2.41
N SER A 19 0.07 10.54 3.02
CA SER A 19 -0.97 11.46 2.58
C SER A 19 -0.65 12.02 1.18
N LEU A 20 0.62 12.36 0.94
CA LEU A 20 1.10 12.74 -0.38
C LEU A 20 0.98 11.61 -1.41
N ALA A 21 1.35 10.39 -1.04
CA ALA A 21 1.22 9.23 -1.92
C ALA A 21 -0.24 9.02 -2.32
N GLN A 22 -1.16 9.10 -1.36
CA GLN A 22 -2.59 9.02 -1.63
C GLN A 22 -3.07 10.11 -2.59
N PHE A 23 -2.63 11.36 -2.39
CA PHE A 23 -2.98 12.47 -3.27
C PHE A 23 -2.53 12.22 -4.72
N TYR A 24 -1.27 11.83 -4.93
CA TYR A 24 -0.76 11.52 -6.26
C TYR A 24 -1.45 10.30 -6.88
N SER A 25 -1.78 9.27 -6.10
CA SER A 25 -2.54 8.13 -6.59
C SER A 25 -3.93 8.52 -7.05
N THR A 26 -4.59 9.47 -6.38
CA THR A 26 -5.88 10.02 -6.82
C THR A 26 -5.76 10.85 -8.10
N ILE A 27 -4.67 11.62 -8.28
CA ILE A 27 -4.42 12.30 -9.55
C ILE A 27 -4.23 11.29 -10.69
N LEU A 28 -3.44 10.24 -10.46
CA LEU A 28 -3.22 9.17 -11.44
C LEU A 28 -4.52 8.42 -11.78
N ASP A 29 -5.40 8.20 -10.80
CA ASP A 29 -6.73 7.62 -11.04
C ASP A 29 -7.55 8.45 -12.02
N LEU A 30 -7.63 9.76 -11.80
CA LEU A 30 -8.34 10.68 -12.69
C LEU A 30 -7.75 10.66 -14.11
N GLN A 31 -6.42 10.70 -14.23
CA GLN A 31 -5.73 10.65 -15.53
C GLN A 31 -5.99 9.33 -16.27
N ASN A 32 -5.91 8.20 -15.57
CA ASN A 32 -6.11 6.88 -16.16
C ASN A 32 -7.57 6.66 -16.60
N ARG A 33 -8.52 7.19 -15.83
CA ARG A 33 -9.95 7.21 -16.18
C ARG A 33 -10.23 8.04 -17.42
N GLU A 34 -9.67 9.24 -17.51
CA GLU A 34 -9.79 10.10 -18.69
C GLU A 34 -9.19 9.43 -19.94
N ALA A 35 -7.98 8.87 -19.81
CA ALA A 35 -7.32 8.16 -20.91
C ALA A 35 -8.12 6.96 -21.44
N ARG A 36 -8.85 6.25 -20.56
CA ARG A 36 -9.73 5.14 -20.93
C ARG A 36 -11.13 5.57 -21.37
N LYS A 37 -11.39 6.88 -21.49
CA LYS A 37 -12.72 7.44 -21.81
C LYS A 37 -13.80 6.98 -20.81
N HIS A 38 -13.41 6.81 -19.55
CA HIS A 38 -14.30 6.47 -18.44
C HIS A 38 -14.22 7.55 -17.35
N PRO A 39 -14.66 8.80 -17.64
CA PRO A 39 -14.50 9.93 -16.75
C PRO A 39 -15.36 9.82 -15.49
N GLU A 40 -16.33 8.90 -15.43
CA GLU A 40 -17.17 8.67 -14.26
C GLU A 40 -16.45 7.76 -13.24
N PRO A 41 -16.73 7.91 -11.92
CA PRO A 41 -16.20 7.01 -10.91
C PRO A 41 -16.65 5.58 -11.13
N TYR A 42 -15.73 4.63 -10.99
CA TYR A 42 -16.03 3.21 -11.00
C TYR A 42 -16.99 2.84 -9.87
N LYS A 43 -17.88 1.86 -10.11
CA LYS A 43 -18.86 1.40 -9.13
C LYS A 43 -18.48 0.03 -8.60
N LEU A 44 -18.33 -0.10 -7.28
CA LEU A 44 -18.09 -1.40 -6.63
C LEU A 44 -19.22 -2.42 -6.82
N SER A 45 -20.41 -1.97 -7.24
CA SER A 45 -21.55 -2.84 -7.54
C SER A 45 -21.51 -3.48 -8.92
N ASP A 46 -20.60 -3.07 -9.80
CA ASP A 46 -20.36 -3.69 -11.10
C ASP A 46 -19.06 -4.50 -11.05
N ASP A 47 -19.16 -5.81 -11.27
CA ASP A 47 -18.04 -6.75 -11.21
C ASP A 47 -16.85 -6.30 -12.08
N LYS A 48 -17.11 -5.70 -13.27
CA LYS A 48 -16.05 -5.25 -14.18
C LYS A 48 -15.31 -4.04 -13.62
N ASP A 49 -16.05 -3.12 -13.01
CA ASP A 49 -15.50 -1.93 -12.37
C ASP A 49 -14.71 -2.30 -11.12
N ALA A 50 -15.19 -3.27 -10.33
CA ALA A 50 -14.53 -3.72 -9.11
C ALA A 50 -13.10 -4.21 -9.39
N TRP A 51 -12.90 -5.05 -10.41
CA TRP A 51 -11.56 -5.49 -10.84
C TRP A 51 -10.66 -4.32 -11.22
N GLN A 52 -11.20 -3.37 -11.97
CA GLN A 52 -10.45 -2.22 -12.46
C GLN A 52 -10.07 -1.28 -11.30
N ILE A 53 -10.95 -1.09 -10.32
CA ILE A 53 -10.69 -0.30 -9.10
C ILE A 53 -9.48 -0.85 -8.35
N PHE A 54 -9.45 -2.16 -8.06
CA PHE A 54 -8.33 -2.75 -7.31
C PHE A 54 -7.02 -2.65 -8.10
N ALA A 55 -7.07 -2.95 -9.40
CA ALA A 55 -5.93 -2.84 -10.29
C ALA A 55 -5.38 -1.41 -10.32
N ASP A 56 -6.23 -0.42 -10.59
CA ASP A 56 -5.83 0.99 -10.65
C ASP A 56 -5.35 1.50 -9.30
N GLN A 57 -6.05 1.20 -8.21
CA GLN A 57 -5.63 1.65 -6.89
C GLN A 57 -4.23 1.12 -6.54
N ALA A 58 -3.97 -0.16 -6.80
CA ALA A 58 -2.68 -0.76 -6.57
C ALA A 58 -1.60 -0.13 -7.46
N ASP A 59 -1.85 -0.06 -8.77
CA ASP A 59 -0.90 0.44 -9.76
C ASP A 59 -0.61 1.93 -9.56
N ASN A 60 -1.63 2.75 -9.31
CA ASN A 60 -1.50 4.18 -9.03
C ASN A 60 -0.78 4.43 -7.70
N THR A 61 -0.96 3.57 -6.70
CA THR A 61 -0.20 3.68 -5.44
C THR A 61 1.27 3.37 -5.65
N PHE A 62 1.56 2.31 -6.40
CA PHE A 62 2.93 1.93 -6.73
C PHE A 62 3.62 3.01 -7.57
N GLN A 63 2.94 3.49 -8.62
CA GLN A 63 3.44 4.56 -9.50
C GLN A 63 3.58 5.91 -8.78
N ALA A 64 2.68 6.27 -7.87
CA ALA A 64 2.81 7.51 -7.09
C ALA A 64 4.10 7.53 -6.26
N MET A 65 4.43 6.39 -5.64
CA MET A 65 5.64 6.25 -4.84
C MET A 65 6.90 6.23 -5.69
N LEU A 66 6.91 5.48 -6.80
CA LEU A 66 8.09 5.34 -7.67
C LEU A 66 8.25 6.48 -8.71
N GLY A 67 7.22 7.29 -8.92
CA GLY A 67 7.21 8.38 -9.90
C GLY A 67 7.38 9.74 -9.22
N PRO A 68 6.31 10.51 -8.99
CA PRO A 68 6.38 11.88 -8.49
C PRO A 68 7.01 12.00 -7.09
N LEU A 69 6.91 10.96 -6.25
CA LEU A 69 7.52 10.94 -4.93
C LEU A 69 8.94 10.39 -4.91
N SER A 70 9.49 9.94 -6.05
CA SER A 70 10.81 9.32 -6.10
C SER A 70 11.93 10.22 -5.57
N GLY A 71 11.84 11.54 -5.77
CA GLY A 71 12.82 12.49 -5.23
C GLY A 71 12.85 12.58 -3.70
N PHE A 72 11.79 12.12 -3.01
CA PHE A 72 11.73 12.07 -1.55
C PHE A 72 12.28 10.76 -0.98
N TYR A 73 12.48 9.74 -1.81
CA TYR A 73 12.83 8.41 -1.35
C TYR A 73 14.16 7.94 -1.93
N ILE A 74 14.93 7.26 -1.09
CA ILE A 74 16.07 6.46 -1.50
C ILE A 74 15.55 5.02 -1.61
N PHE A 75 15.51 4.49 -2.83
CA PHE A 75 15.01 3.15 -3.11
C PHE A 75 16.13 2.14 -3.02
N THR A 76 15.92 1.05 -2.29
CA THR A 76 16.72 -0.16 -2.46
C THR A 76 16.14 -0.97 -3.62
N THR A 77 16.98 -1.63 -4.41
CA THR A 77 16.55 -2.48 -5.53
C THR A 77 15.44 -3.44 -5.10
N GLY A 78 14.27 -3.33 -5.74
CA GLY A 78 13.15 -4.22 -5.47
C GLY A 78 13.36 -5.55 -6.17
N ALA A 79 13.40 -6.65 -5.41
CA ALA A 79 13.40 -7.99 -5.98
C ALA A 79 11.95 -8.42 -6.23
N SER A 80 11.64 -8.79 -7.47
CA SER A 80 10.39 -9.50 -7.78
C SER A 80 10.55 -10.96 -7.37
N GLN A 81 9.59 -11.45 -6.62
CA GLN A 81 9.52 -12.83 -6.15
C GLN A 81 8.19 -13.44 -6.60
N SER A 82 8.19 -14.74 -6.87
CA SER A 82 6.99 -15.49 -7.18
C SER A 82 6.70 -16.44 -6.03
N TYR A 83 5.45 -16.48 -5.61
CA TYR A 83 4.89 -17.42 -4.65
C TYR A 83 3.85 -18.26 -5.39
N LYS A 84 4.24 -19.49 -5.73
CA LYS A 84 3.40 -20.43 -6.47
C LYS A 84 3.42 -21.78 -5.76
N GLU A 85 2.38 -22.05 -5.00
CA GLU A 85 2.28 -23.24 -4.17
C GLU A 85 0.86 -23.83 -4.22
N ASN A 86 0.77 -25.15 -4.05
CA ASN A 86 -0.47 -25.79 -3.65
C ASN A 86 -0.60 -25.61 -2.15
N VAL A 87 -1.55 -24.79 -1.72
CA VAL A 87 -1.70 -24.40 -0.33
C VAL A 87 -2.94 -25.03 0.28
N ASP A 88 -2.78 -25.48 1.51
CA ASP A 88 -3.91 -25.84 2.36
C ASP A 88 -4.61 -24.55 2.80
N ARG A 89 -5.94 -24.58 2.90
CA ARG A 89 -6.73 -23.48 3.45
C ARG A 89 -6.17 -22.97 4.79
N ALA A 90 -5.78 -23.89 5.67
CA ALA A 90 -5.22 -23.58 6.99
C ALA A 90 -3.83 -22.92 6.93
N GLN A 91 -3.12 -23.05 5.81
CA GLN A 91 -1.74 -22.57 5.64
C GLN A 91 -1.65 -21.29 4.81
N LEU A 92 -2.72 -20.91 4.08
CA LEU A 92 -2.70 -19.73 3.21
C LEU A 92 -2.21 -18.47 3.95
N HIS A 93 -2.82 -18.13 5.09
CA HIS A 93 -2.46 -16.92 5.83
C HIS A 93 -1.05 -17.01 6.40
N THR A 94 -0.66 -18.16 6.97
CA THR A 94 0.68 -18.36 7.53
C THR A 94 1.76 -18.27 6.46
N GLY A 95 1.54 -18.88 5.29
CA GLY A 95 2.43 -18.80 4.13
C GLY A 95 2.55 -17.37 3.60
N PHE A 96 1.42 -16.68 3.41
CA PHE A 96 1.38 -15.29 2.99
C PHE A 96 2.09 -14.35 3.98
N LEU A 97 1.77 -14.45 5.28
CA LEU A 97 2.38 -13.62 6.32
C LEU A 97 3.89 -13.87 6.40
N SER A 98 4.32 -15.12 6.26
CA SER A 98 5.75 -15.47 6.26
C SER A 98 6.46 -14.89 5.04
N ALA A 99 5.88 -15.01 3.85
CA ALA A 99 6.47 -14.47 2.62
C ALA A 99 6.56 -12.94 2.64
N ILE A 100 5.49 -12.25 3.07
CA ILE A 100 5.43 -10.79 3.03
C ILE A 100 6.15 -10.15 4.22
N PHE A 101 6.06 -10.73 5.42
CA PHE A 101 6.54 -10.10 6.64
C PHE A 101 7.78 -10.75 7.28
N SER A 102 8.47 -11.68 6.60
CA SER A 102 9.71 -12.31 7.06
C SER A 102 10.73 -11.30 7.64
N ASP A 103 10.83 -10.15 7.01
CA ASP A 103 11.87 -9.15 7.27
C ASP A 103 11.58 -8.29 8.51
N PHE A 104 10.36 -8.39 9.07
CA PHE A 104 9.92 -7.57 10.21
C PHE A 104 10.06 -8.26 11.57
N SER A 105 10.52 -9.52 11.60
CA SER A 105 10.70 -10.31 12.83
C SER A 105 9.51 -10.23 13.79
N LEU A 106 8.29 -10.36 13.24
CA LEU A 106 7.05 -10.21 14.01
C LEU A 106 6.97 -11.27 15.12
N GLN A 107 6.55 -10.82 16.31
CA GLN A 107 6.22 -11.72 17.42
C GLN A 107 5.00 -12.58 17.07
N GLU A 108 4.91 -13.79 17.65
CA GLU A 108 3.82 -14.73 17.35
C GLU A 108 2.43 -14.14 17.61
N ASP A 109 2.26 -13.34 18.66
CA ASP A 109 0.96 -12.71 18.93
C ASP A 109 0.61 -11.63 17.89
N ALA A 110 1.60 -10.87 17.40
CA ALA A 110 1.38 -9.93 16.30
C ALA A 110 1.02 -10.65 14.98
N LYS A 111 1.57 -11.85 14.74
CA LYS A 111 1.18 -12.68 13.60
C LYS A 111 -0.28 -13.13 13.71
N LYS A 112 -0.74 -13.54 14.90
CA LYS A 112 -2.15 -13.91 15.14
C LYS A 112 -3.10 -12.73 14.95
N ASP A 113 -2.71 -11.54 15.40
CA ASP A 113 -3.52 -10.34 15.19
C ASP A 113 -3.63 -9.97 13.71
N LEU A 114 -2.52 -10.06 12.96
CA LEU A 114 -2.54 -9.85 11.51
C LEU A 114 -3.38 -10.92 10.79
N ASP A 115 -3.28 -12.19 11.20
CA ASP A 115 -4.10 -13.28 10.68
C ASP A 115 -5.60 -13.01 10.85
N LYS A 116 -6.00 -12.50 12.02
CA LYS A 116 -7.38 -12.09 12.28
C LYS A 116 -7.81 -10.92 11.38
N VAL A 117 -6.95 -9.92 11.18
CA VAL A 117 -7.23 -8.80 10.26
C VAL A 117 -7.39 -9.28 8.83
N LEU A 118 -6.51 -10.17 8.36
CA LEU A 118 -6.61 -10.77 7.02
C LEU A 118 -7.89 -11.59 6.86
N THR A 119 -8.27 -12.38 7.87
CA THR A 119 -9.51 -13.14 7.89
C THR A 119 -10.73 -12.22 7.74
N ASN A 120 -10.79 -11.16 8.55
CA ASN A 120 -11.89 -10.20 8.49
C ASN A 120 -11.96 -9.48 7.14
N PHE A 121 -10.80 -9.14 6.57
CA PHE A 121 -10.72 -8.54 5.24
C PHE A 121 -11.23 -9.50 4.16
N ALA A 122 -10.75 -10.74 4.14
CA ALA A 122 -11.18 -11.75 3.18
C ALA A 122 -12.69 -12.04 3.29
N GLN A 123 -13.25 -12.05 4.50
CA GLN A 123 -14.68 -12.18 4.71
C GLN A 123 -15.48 -10.98 4.19
N ALA A 124 -15.00 -9.76 4.40
CA ALA A 124 -15.65 -8.55 3.90
C ALA A 124 -15.61 -8.45 2.36
N VAL A 125 -14.50 -8.90 1.76
CA VAL A 125 -14.27 -8.82 0.30
C VAL A 125 -14.85 -10.03 -0.43
N GLY A 126 -14.94 -11.20 0.21
CA GLY A 126 -15.55 -12.41 -0.38
C GLY A 126 -17.03 -12.25 -0.72
N GLY A 127 -17.70 -11.21 -0.20
CA GLY A 127 -19.05 -10.83 -0.61
C GLY A 127 -19.15 -10.21 -2.01
N PHE A 128 -18.03 -9.78 -2.61
CA PHE A 128 -18.03 -9.27 -3.97
C PHE A 128 -18.16 -10.44 -4.96
N LYS A 129 -19.25 -10.44 -5.73
CA LYS A 129 -19.35 -11.30 -6.90
C LYS A 129 -18.35 -10.75 -7.91
N MET A 130 -17.35 -11.55 -8.25
CA MET A 130 -16.38 -11.21 -9.28
C MET A 130 -16.42 -12.31 -10.32
N ASP A 131 -16.86 -11.96 -11.52
CA ASP A 131 -16.75 -12.85 -12.68
C ASP A 131 -15.27 -13.08 -13.02
N THR A 132 -14.83 -14.32 -12.80
CA THR A 132 -13.47 -14.78 -13.06
C THR A 132 -13.33 -15.55 -14.36
N GLU A 133 -14.44 -16.00 -14.96
CA GLU A 133 -14.41 -16.84 -16.16
C GLU A 133 -14.04 -16.02 -17.40
N ALA A 134 -14.31 -14.72 -17.37
CA ALA A 134 -13.96 -13.77 -18.44
C ALA A 134 -12.59 -13.08 -18.26
N GLN A 135 -11.88 -13.29 -17.14
CA GLN A 135 -10.72 -12.49 -16.75
C GLN A 135 -9.43 -13.34 -16.73
N THR A 136 -8.58 -13.19 -17.75
CA THR A 136 -7.18 -13.69 -17.74
C THR A 136 -6.24 -12.83 -16.89
N LYS A 137 -6.77 -11.82 -16.19
CA LYS A 137 -6.03 -10.76 -15.53
C LYS A 137 -5.62 -11.12 -14.10
N THR A 138 -4.76 -10.29 -13.51
CA THR A 138 -4.34 -10.38 -12.11
C THR A 138 -5.16 -9.43 -11.26
N MET A 139 -5.46 -9.84 -10.01
CA MET A 139 -5.85 -8.93 -8.95
C MET A 139 -4.60 -8.29 -8.39
N ASN A 140 -4.47 -6.97 -8.53
CA ASN A 140 -3.30 -6.27 -8.02
C ASN A 140 -3.60 -5.66 -6.65
N TYR A 141 -2.62 -5.71 -5.75
CA TYR A 141 -2.68 -5.08 -4.44
C TYR A 141 -1.37 -4.35 -4.16
N THR A 142 -1.47 -3.20 -3.49
CA THR A 142 -0.29 -2.49 -2.97
C THR A 142 -0.44 -2.31 -1.48
N LEU A 143 0.48 -2.92 -0.72
CA LEU A 143 0.60 -2.71 0.71
C LEU A 143 1.74 -1.74 0.99
N LYS A 144 1.52 -0.79 1.91
CA LYS A 144 2.53 0.15 2.39
C LYS A 144 2.77 -0.12 3.87
N ILE A 145 3.96 -0.55 4.23
CA ILE A 145 4.36 -0.83 5.61
C ILE A 145 5.35 0.26 6.03
N ASN A 146 4.98 1.06 7.02
CA ASN A 146 5.86 2.12 7.53
C ASN A 146 6.56 1.66 8.79
N THR A 147 7.87 1.84 8.79
CA THR A 147 8.73 1.56 9.95
C THR A 147 9.63 2.75 10.21
N VAL A 148 10.17 2.79 11.42
CA VAL A 148 11.20 3.75 11.82
C VAL A 148 12.37 2.95 12.41
N PRO A 149 13.11 2.20 11.58
CA PRO A 149 14.30 1.50 12.05
C PRO A 149 15.32 2.47 12.64
N THR A 150 15.97 2.03 13.71
CA THR A 150 17.16 2.70 14.25
C THR A 150 18.40 2.11 13.59
N MET A 151 19.21 2.94 12.95
CA MET A 151 20.44 2.55 12.26
C MET A 151 21.66 3.16 12.94
N THR A 152 22.73 2.38 13.09
CA THR A 152 24.03 2.87 13.58
C THR A 152 24.80 3.50 12.42
N ILE A 153 25.19 4.76 12.55
CA ILE A 153 25.94 5.53 11.55
C ILE A 153 27.39 5.81 11.96
N GLY A 154 27.81 5.32 13.13
CA GLY A 154 29.16 5.46 13.64
C GLY A 154 29.22 5.31 15.16
N GLY A 155 30.28 5.82 15.77
CA GLY A 155 30.51 5.73 17.22
C GLY A 155 31.32 4.51 17.63
N THR A 156 31.54 4.37 18.93
CA THR A 156 32.21 3.20 19.52
C THR A 156 31.17 2.13 19.90
N ALA A 157 31.61 0.90 20.19
CA ALA A 157 30.70 -0.16 20.63
C ALA A 157 29.93 0.21 21.91
N GLU A 158 30.55 0.99 22.81
CA GLU A 158 29.96 1.47 24.05
C GLU A 158 29.02 2.67 23.83
N HIS A 159 29.28 3.47 22.78
CA HIS A 159 28.52 4.67 22.45
C HIS A 159 28.21 4.73 20.95
N PRO A 160 27.32 3.86 20.46
CA PRO A 160 26.92 3.88 19.07
C PRO A 160 26.14 5.16 18.76
N LEU A 161 26.53 5.83 17.69
CA LEU A 161 25.77 6.93 17.12
C LEU A 161 24.66 6.34 16.25
N THR A 162 23.42 6.50 16.70
CA THR A 162 22.26 5.93 16.02
C THR A 162 21.29 7.01 15.56
N VAL A 163 20.61 6.73 14.44
CA VAL A 163 19.60 7.61 13.85
C VAL A 163 18.34 6.81 13.51
N ASN A 164 17.19 7.48 13.57
CA ASN A 164 15.91 6.89 13.18
C ASN A 164 15.64 7.21 11.70
N VAL A 165 15.50 6.17 10.87
CA VAL A 165 15.34 6.30 9.42
C VAL A 165 13.91 5.95 9.04
N PRO A 166 13.02 6.92 8.76
CA PRO A 166 11.66 6.62 8.31
C PRO A 166 11.73 5.83 7.01
N THR A 167 11.12 4.65 7.00
CA THR A 167 11.16 3.73 5.86
C THR A 167 9.75 3.29 5.53
N THR A 168 9.39 3.32 4.25
CA THR A 168 8.17 2.72 3.71
C THR A 168 8.55 1.51 2.87
N THR A 169 8.19 0.31 3.29
CA THR A 169 8.25 -0.89 2.46
C THR A 169 6.97 -0.98 1.65
N ILE A 170 7.10 -0.94 0.33
CA ILE A 170 5.99 -1.15 -0.60
C ILE A 170 6.02 -2.61 -1.04
N VAL A 171 4.90 -3.29 -0.89
CA VAL A 171 4.70 -4.64 -1.41
C VAL A 171 3.63 -4.55 -2.49
N TYR A 172 4.07 -4.65 -3.74
CA TYR A 172 3.17 -4.67 -4.89
C TYR A 172 2.96 -6.11 -5.33
N MET A 173 1.72 -6.58 -5.29
CA MET A 173 1.32 -7.97 -5.52
C MET A 173 0.44 -8.03 -6.76
N LYS A 174 0.63 -9.08 -7.57
CA LYS A 174 -0.24 -9.48 -8.67
C LYS A 174 -0.62 -10.93 -8.45
N ILE A 175 -1.87 -11.15 -8.07
CA ILE A 175 -2.43 -12.47 -7.78
C ILE A 175 -3.24 -12.90 -9.00
N LYS A 176 -3.06 -14.12 -9.50
CA LYS A 176 -3.88 -14.63 -10.61
C LYS A 176 -5.36 -14.63 -10.20
N ALA A 177 -6.27 -14.15 -11.05
CA ALA A 177 -7.69 -14.02 -10.69
C ALA A 177 -8.32 -15.33 -10.18
N THR A 178 -7.97 -16.48 -10.77
CA THR A 178 -8.44 -17.80 -10.32
C THR A 178 -7.91 -18.14 -8.93
N ALA A 179 -6.64 -17.88 -8.65
CA ALA A 179 -6.03 -18.11 -7.34
C ALA A 179 -6.63 -17.21 -6.26
N TRP A 180 -6.90 -15.95 -6.61
CA TRP A 180 -7.58 -15.00 -5.72
C TRP A 180 -8.98 -15.49 -5.36
N LYS A 181 -9.77 -15.93 -6.34
CA LYS A 181 -11.13 -16.45 -6.10
C LYS A 181 -11.10 -17.69 -5.21
N SER A 182 -10.23 -18.65 -5.52
CA SER A 182 -10.07 -19.85 -4.69
C SER A 182 -9.67 -19.50 -3.26
N ALA A 183 -8.80 -18.52 -3.07
CA ALA A 183 -8.44 -18.02 -1.73
C ALA A 183 -9.63 -17.37 -1.02
N MET A 184 -10.43 -16.53 -1.69
CA MET A 184 -11.62 -15.90 -1.09
C MET A 184 -12.70 -16.93 -0.76
N ASP A 185 -12.95 -17.89 -1.65
CA ASP A 185 -13.89 -18.98 -1.42
C ASP A 185 -13.44 -19.84 -0.23
N ALA A 186 -12.15 -20.14 -0.13
CA ALA A 186 -11.55 -20.81 1.02
C ALA A 186 -11.70 -19.98 2.31
N CYS A 187 -11.63 -18.66 2.27
CA CYS A 187 -11.83 -17.82 3.47
C CYS A 187 -13.32 -17.61 3.84
N SER A 188 -14.27 -17.99 2.98
CA SER A 188 -15.70 -17.76 3.18
C SER A 188 -16.38 -18.72 4.19
N VAL A 189 -17.51 -18.27 4.75
CA VAL A 189 -18.33 -19.06 5.68
C VAL A 189 -19.11 -20.12 4.91
N GLY A 190 -18.76 -21.40 5.09
CA GLY A 190 -19.34 -22.53 4.36
C GLY A 190 -18.31 -23.47 3.72
N GLY A 191 -17.05 -23.02 3.61
CA GLY A 191 -15.91 -23.84 3.22
C GLY A 191 -15.78 -24.04 1.71
N GLY A 192 -14.87 -23.28 1.10
CA GLY A 192 -14.35 -23.60 -0.23
C GLY A 192 -13.40 -24.81 -0.24
N ALA A 193 -12.68 -24.98 -1.34
CA ALA A 193 -11.72 -26.07 -1.51
C ALA A 193 -10.66 -26.09 -0.37
N GLU A 194 -10.40 -27.27 0.19
CA GLU A 194 -9.38 -27.42 1.24
C GLU A 194 -7.96 -27.25 0.70
N HIS A 195 -7.75 -27.55 -0.57
CA HIS A 195 -6.49 -27.42 -1.29
C HIS A 195 -6.70 -26.69 -2.61
N PHE A 196 -5.83 -25.72 -2.92
CA PHE A 196 -5.87 -25.02 -4.20
C PHE A 196 -4.49 -24.47 -4.58
N GLU A 197 -4.29 -24.26 -5.88
CA GLU A 197 -3.10 -23.59 -6.39
C GLU A 197 -3.21 -22.08 -6.15
N PHE A 198 -2.26 -21.52 -5.41
CA PHE A 198 -2.16 -20.09 -5.21
C PHE A 198 -0.95 -19.55 -5.98
N ASP A 199 -1.22 -18.67 -6.95
CA ASP A 199 -0.23 -18.09 -7.86
C ASP A 199 -0.21 -16.56 -7.71
N MET A 200 0.86 -16.07 -7.10
CA MET A 200 1.10 -14.66 -6.82
C MET A 200 2.53 -14.29 -7.22
N THR A 201 2.67 -13.15 -7.88
CA THR A 201 3.98 -12.48 -8.01
C THR A 201 3.94 -11.22 -7.15
N TYR A 202 5.04 -10.90 -6.47
CA TYR A 202 5.12 -9.70 -5.67
C TYR A 202 6.50 -9.06 -5.75
N THR A 203 6.54 -7.74 -5.64
CA THR A 203 7.77 -6.95 -5.58
C THR A 203 7.78 -6.19 -4.27
N LYS A 204 8.81 -6.40 -3.47
CA LYS A 204 9.08 -5.61 -2.26
C LYS A 204 10.08 -4.51 -2.60
N THR A 205 9.77 -3.27 -2.28
CA THR A 205 10.67 -2.12 -2.45
C THR A 205 10.75 -1.34 -1.14
N ASN A 206 11.94 -1.24 -0.55
CA ASN A 206 12.14 -0.35 0.60
C ASN A 206 12.43 1.06 0.12
N CYS A 207 11.67 2.01 0.64
CA CYS A 207 11.74 3.42 0.31
C CYS A 207 12.14 4.16 1.59
N GLN A 208 13.44 4.45 1.74
CA GLN A 208 13.93 5.23 2.87
C GLN A 208 13.68 6.71 2.61
N LEU A 209 13.04 7.40 3.54
CA LEU A 209 12.76 8.83 3.39
C LEU A 209 14.08 9.61 3.39
N ASN A 210 14.31 10.37 2.31
CA ASN A 210 15.40 11.32 2.25
C ASN A 210 15.06 12.52 3.12
N MET A 211 15.51 12.47 4.38
CA MET A 211 15.17 13.46 5.40
C MET A 211 15.63 14.89 5.03
N ASP A 212 16.75 15.03 4.32
CA ASP A 212 17.26 16.34 3.90
C ASP A 212 16.33 17.00 2.88
N TRP A 213 15.88 16.22 1.90
CA TRP A 213 14.92 16.69 0.89
C TRP A 213 13.55 16.95 1.50
N TYR A 214 13.10 16.04 2.37
CA TYR A 214 11.84 16.19 3.09
C TYR A 214 11.79 17.49 3.90
N GLN A 215 12.81 17.75 4.73
CA GLN A 215 12.87 18.95 5.57
C GLN A 215 12.92 20.25 4.74
N LYS A 216 13.57 20.23 3.57
CA LYS A 216 13.57 21.37 2.65
C LYS A 216 12.20 21.62 2.01
N ALA A 217 11.43 20.56 1.77
CA ALA A 217 10.13 20.66 1.08
C ALA A 217 8.95 20.89 2.04
N ILE A 218 9.02 20.40 3.28
CA ILE A 218 7.89 20.42 4.22
C ILE A 218 7.31 21.80 4.49
N PRO A 219 8.07 22.92 4.54
CA PRO A 219 7.48 24.24 4.73
C PRO A 219 6.57 24.64 3.56
N LYS A 220 6.91 24.25 2.32
CA LYS A 220 6.08 24.51 1.14
C LYS A 220 4.79 23.69 1.21
N PHE A 221 4.91 22.39 1.55
CA PHE A 221 3.75 21.52 1.74
C PHE A 221 2.81 22.06 2.83
N ASN A 222 3.35 22.39 4.00
CA ASN A 222 2.58 22.98 5.09
C ASN A 222 1.96 24.33 4.70
N GLY A 223 2.64 25.14 3.89
CA GLY A 223 2.08 26.40 3.39
C GLY A 223 0.84 26.22 2.49
N VAL A 224 0.83 25.15 1.69
CA VAL A 224 -0.32 24.78 0.84
C VAL A 224 -1.44 24.15 1.69
N CYS A 225 -1.11 23.24 2.62
CA CYS A 225 -2.10 22.54 3.44
C CYS A 225 -2.71 23.40 4.55
N HIS A 226 -1.96 24.34 5.13
CA HIS A 226 -2.44 25.23 6.19
C HIS A 226 -2.90 26.60 5.68
N GLY A 227 -2.99 26.77 4.35
CA GLY A 227 -3.65 27.91 3.71
C GLY A 227 -3.16 29.27 4.23
N LYS A 228 -2.05 29.77 3.69
CA LYS A 228 -1.81 31.23 3.76
C LYS A 228 -2.70 32.05 2.82
N GLU A 229 -3.54 31.41 2.01
CA GLU A 229 -4.60 32.07 1.25
C GLU A 229 -5.86 31.19 1.25
N PRO A 230 -7.06 31.73 1.55
CA PRO A 230 -8.30 31.00 1.35
C PRO A 230 -8.43 30.69 -0.14
N CYS A 231 -8.62 29.40 -0.44
CA CYS A 231 -8.88 28.86 -1.77
C CYS A 231 -9.79 29.82 -2.55
N GLY A 232 -9.20 30.53 -3.52
CA GLY A 232 -9.82 31.59 -4.31
C GLY A 232 -10.82 31.03 -5.30
N ILE A 233 -11.86 30.34 -4.82
CA ILE A 233 -13.08 30.11 -5.58
C ILE A 233 -13.77 31.48 -5.65
N ARG A 234 -13.48 32.25 -6.70
CA ARG A 234 -14.31 33.40 -7.08
C ARG A 234 -15.72 32.87 -7.27
N ARG A 235 -16.60 33.09 -6.28
CA ARG A 235 -18.04 32.93 -6.46
C ARG A 235 -18.42 33.84 -7.63
N ARG A 236 -18.84 33.26 -8.76
CA ARG A 236 -19.49 34.05 -9.81
C ARG A 236 -20.72 34.70 -9.16
N PRO A 237 -20.94 36.01 -9.33
CA PRO A 237 -22.16 36.63 -8.84
C PRO A 237 -23.36 35.96 -9.51
N VAL A 238 -24.29 35.49 -8.67
CA VAL A 238 -25.59 35.00 -9.12
C VAL A 238 -26.34 36.22 -9.66
N PRO A 239 -26.83 36.22 -10.90
CA PRO A 239 -27.64 37.32 -11.41
C PRO A 239 -28.92 37.41 -10.57
N ALA A 240 -29.18 38.60 -10.02
CA ALA A 240 -30.43 38.90 -9.33
C ALA A 240 -31.60 38.72 -10.32
N ARG A 241 -32.64 38.01 -9.88
CA ARG A 241 -33.96 38.05 -10.51
C ARG A 241 -34.77 39.18 -9.91
#